data_AF-A0A945EB47-F1
#
_entry.id   AF-A0A945EB47-F1
#
_cell.length_a   1.000
_cell.length_b   1.000
_cell.length_c   1.000
_cell.angle_alpha   90.00
_cell.angle_beta   90.00
_cell.angle_gamma   90.00
#
_symmetry.space_group_name_H-M   'P 1'
#
loop_
_entity.id
_entity.type
_entity.pdbx_description
1 polymer ?
#
loop_
_entity_poly.entity_id
_entity_poly.type
_entity_poly.pdbx_seq_one_letter_code
_entity_poly.pdbx_strand_id
1 'polypeptide(L)'
;MKKVILTGTFDFFHPGHIDAIRQAKELGDFLIVIIARDKNVEKHKGFKPHFNEEERLSYLKILKIVDKVILGDLKDPYKIIREEEPDVVALGYDQQFFVKGLYDLRLNSKLHYKIEELMPFKEDYCKGRKLRKAHLDEQAGFLLIDKEDEWTSHDVVSKLRSILDLKQIGHTGTLDPFATGLLICAVSKATKLVGIFDLLPKEYEATIKLGGISDTYDRTGTISKEKEVDISKEKLEKVLNKFIGKQKQTPPMYSAKKVNGKKLYDLARQGKVIKRKKSSIEIYNIELIEFKNDLLKIRVKCSTGTYIRTLAHDIGKKLKTGAYIEELKRIAIGDFKSSNSIKINNITKENYFKYRIKPLEGIDVINEYCAK
;
A
#
# COMPACT_ATOMS: atom_id res chain seq x y z
N MET A 1 2.79 34.68 0.59
CA MET A 1 2.56 33.36 1.19
C MET A 1 1.14 32.97 0.91
N LYS A 2 0.93 31.97 0.04
CA LYS A 2 -0.39 31.52 -0.38
C LYS A 2 -1.01 30.60 0.67
N LYS A 3 -2.08 31.04 1.32
CA LYS A 3 -2.80 30.32 2.39
C LYS A 3 -3.85 29.38 1.81
N VAL A 4 -3.82 28.13 2.23
CA VAL A 4 -4.79 27.10 1.84
C VAL A 4 -5.53 26.63 3.09
N ILE A 5 -6.86 26.52 3.00
CA ILE A 5 -7.69 25.90 4.03
C ILE A 5 -8.21 24.56 3.51
N LEU A 6 -8.07 23.51 4.31
CA LEU A 6 -8.75 22.22 4.13
C LEU A 6 -9.65 21.95 5.33
N THR A 7 -10.91 21.61 5.09
CA THR A 7 -11.85 21.24 6.17
C THR A 7 -12.20 19.77 6.12
N GLY A 8 -12.37 19.13 7.27
CA GLY A 8 -12.74 17.72 7.32
C GLY A 8 -13.11 17.22 8.72
N THR A 9 -13.79 16.07 8.75
CA THR A 9 -14.03 15.36 10.01
C THR A 9 -12.78 14.61 10.46
N PHE A 10 -12.05 13.95 9.57
CA PHE A 10 -10.83 13.17 9.90
C PHE A 10 -11.04 12.06 10.96
N ASP A 11 -12.27 11.54 11.08
CA ASP A 11 -12.55 10.37 11.92
C ASP A 11 -12.02 9.09 11.25
N PHE A 12 -11.51 8.13 12.04
CA PHE A 12 -10.76 6.97 11.55
C PHE A 12 -9.66 7.36 10.56
N PHE A 13 -8.64 8.07 11.04
CA PHE A 13 -7.57 8.60 10.22
C PHE A 13 -6.89 7.51 9.37
N HIS A 14 -6.69 7.78 8.08
CA HIS A 14 -6.27 6.77 7.10
C HIS A 14 -5.55 7.43 5.91
N PRO A 15 -4.89 6.67 5.02
CA PRO A 15 -4.05 7.25 3.97
C PRO A 15 -4.79 8.18 2.99
N GLY A 16 -6.09 7.94 2.73
CA GLY A 16 -6.90 8.88 1.95
C GLY A 16 -6.99 10.30 2.54
N HIS A 17 -6.96 10.47 3.87
CA HIS A 17 -6.89 11.80 4.48
C HIS A 17 -5.50 12.43 4.29
N ILE A 18 -4.43 11.63 4.38
CA ILE A 18 -3.05 12.11 4.14
C ILE A 18 -2.91 12.59 2.70
N ASP A 19 -3.47 11.86 1.74
CA ASP A 19 -3.46 12.24 0.33
C ASP A 19 -4.22 13.56 0.09
N ALA A 20 -5.42 13.71 0.67
CA ALA A 20 -6.17 14.97 0.59
C ALA A 20 -5.38 16.16 1.19
N ILE A 21 -4.70 15.95 2.33
CA ILE A 21 -3.83 16.95 2.95
C ILE A 21 -2.65 17.30 2.03
N ARG A 22 -2.03 16.32 1.37
CA ARG A 22 -0.95 16.53 0.39
C ARG A 22 -1.42 17.35 -0.81
N GLN A 23 -2.54 16.96 -1.41
CA GLN A 23 -3.12 17.73 -2.51
C GLN A 23 -3.42 19.17 -2.08
N ALA A 24 -3.96 19.39 -0.88
CA ALA A 24 -4.18 20.73 -0.36
C ALA A 24 -2.87 21.51 -0.14
N LYS A 25 -1.82 20.88 0.36
CA LYS A 25 -0.50 21.52 0.53
C LYS A 25 0.10 21.93 -0.82
N GLU A 26 -0.07 21.14 -1.88
CA GLU A 26 0.43 21.50 -3.23
C GLU A 26 -0.21 22.77 -3.81
N LEU A 27 -1.37 23.20 -3.27
CA LEU A 27 -2.07 24.39 -3.72
C LEU A 27 -1.50 25.69 -3.14
N GLY A 28 -0.58 25.66 -2.16
CA GLY A 28 -0.01 26.87 -1.58
C GLY A 28 1.13 26.65 -0.58
N ASP A 29 1.55 27.73 0.07
CA ASP A 29 2.73 27.72 0.93
C ASP A 29 2.39 27.35 2.38
N PHE A 30 1.17 27.69 2.83
CA PHE A 30 0.74 27.55 4.22
C PHE A 30 -0.63 26.88 4.30
N LEU A 31 -0.68 25.67 4.86
CA LEU A 31 -1.87 24.84 4.97
C LEU A 31 -2.45 24.91 6.39
N ILE A 32 -3.70 25.35 6.45
CA ILE A 32 -4.53 25.34 7.64
C ILE A 32 -5.56 24.21 7.50
N VAL A 33 -5.56 23.27 8.44
CA VAL A 33 -6.57 22.20 8.50
C VAL A 33 -7.60 22.51 9.58
N ILE A 34 -8.85 22.65 9.17
CA ILE A 34 -10.00 22.84 10.06
C ILE A 34 -10.63 21.49 10.35
N ILE A 35 -10.70 21.14 11.63
CA ILE A 35 -11.40 19.95 12.10
C ILE A 35 -12.85 20.30 12.44
N ALA A 36 -13.78 19.59 11.81
CA ALA A 36 -15.21 19.74 12.09
C ALA A 36 -15.52 19.34 13.54
N ARG A 37 -16.31 20.19 14.20
CA ARG A 37 -16.80 19.97 15.58
C ARG A 37 -17.75 18.80 15.66
N ASP A 38 -17.69 18.03 16.74
CA ASP A 38 -18.53 16.83 16.92
C ASP A 38 -20.02 17.16 16.77
N LYS A 39 -20.47 18.26 17.41
CA LYS A 39 -21.85 18.76 17.32
C LYS A 39 -22.27 19.10 15.90
N ASN A 40 -21.36 19.68 15.10
CA ASN A 40 -21.65 20.05 13.71
C ASN A 40 -21.70 18.79 12.83
N VAL A 41 -20.80 17.82 13.07
CA VAL A 41 -20.80 16.56 12.33
C VAL A 41 -22.09 15.79 12.61
N GLU A 42 -22.52 15.71 13.86
CA GLU A 42 -23.77 15.03 14.24
C GLU A 42 -24.99 15.71 13.59
N LYS A 43 -25.06 17.05 13.65
CA LYS A 43 -26.14 17.83 13.04
C LYS A 43 -26.23 17.67 11.53
N HIS A 44 -25.10 17.67 10.82
CA HIS A 44 -25.08 17.73 9.35
C HIS A 44 -24.90 16.38 8.67
N LYS A 45 -24.20 15.43 9.29
CA LYS A 45 -23.94 14.10 8.73
C LYS A 45 -24.76 12.98 9.38
N GLY A 46 -25.49 13.28 10.47
CA GLY A 46 -26.38 12.32 11.13
C GLY A 46 -25.66 11.20 11.89
N PHE A 47 -24.37 11.38 12.19
CA PHE A 47 -23.61 10.45 13.03
C PHE A 47 -22.64 11.21 13.94
N LYS A 48 -22.42 10.66 15.14
CA LYS A 48 -21.36 11.12 16.04
C LYS A 48 -20.01 10.53 15.62
N PRO A 49 -18.94 11.32 15.49
CA PRO A 49 -17.57 10.81 15.31
C PRO A 49 -17.22 9.79 16.38
N HIS A 50 -16.40 8.79 16.01
CA HIS A 50 -15.95 7.79 16.97
C HIS A 50 -14.86 8.35 17.87
N PHE A 51 -13.87 9.03 17.29
CA PHE A 51 -12.83 9.74 18.02
C PHE A 51 -13.27 11.18 18.31
N ASN A 52 -12.98 11.64 19.53
CA ASN A 52 -13.30 12.98 19.96
C ASN A 52 -12.43 14.03 19.24
N GLU A 53 -12.74 15.32 19.46
CA GLU A 53 -12.01 16.44 18.85
C GLU A 53 -10.51 16.44 19.16
N GLU A 54 -10.09 16.07 20.38
CA GLU A 54 -8.67 16.04 20.79
C GLU A 54 -7.88 14.91 20.13
N GLU A 55 -8.48 13.72 20.04
CA GLU A 55 -7.92 12.57 19.35
C GLU A 55 -7.75 12.86 17.84
N ARG A 56 -8.76 13.48 17.22
CA ARG A 56 -8.67 13.87 15.80
C ARG A 56 -7.62 14.96 15.56
N LEU A 57 -7.47 15.90 16.50
CA LEU A 57 -6.40 16.90 16.49
C LEU A 57 -5.01 16.28 16.57
N SER A 58 -4.82 15.27 17.42
CA SER A 58 -3.49 14.68 17.64
C SER A 58 -2.94 14.00 16.38
N TYR A 59 -3.79 13.30 15.62
CA TYR A 59 -3.39 12.69 14.34
C TYR A 59 -2.83 13.71 13.34
N LEU A 60 -3.45 14.88 13.25
CA LEU A 60 -3.03 15.93 12.31
C LEU A 60 -1.80 16.69 12.78
N LYS A 61 -1.62 16.86 14.10
CA LYS A 61 -0.43 17.52 14.67
C LYS A 61 0.86 16.73 14.44
N ILE A 62 0.77 15.41 14.28
CA ILE A 62 1.94 14.56 13.98
C ILE A 62 2.40 14.76 12.53
N LEU A 63 1.51 15.22 11.64
CA LEU A 63 1.83 15.43 10.24
C LEU A 63 2.57 16.75 10.03
N LYS A 64 3.88 16.66 9.79
CA LYS A 64 4.74 17.82 9.47
C LYS A 64 4.31 18.64 8.27
N ILE A 65 3.43 18.11 7.42
CA ILE A 65 2.93 18.79 6.22
C ILE A 65 1.86 19.86 6.52
N VAL A 66 1.24 19.82 7.71
CA VAL A 66 0.21 20.78 8.11
C VAL A 66 0.83 21.89 8.96
N ASP A 67 0.66 23.15 8.54
CA ASP A 67 1.28 24.29 9.23
C ASP A 67 0.44 24.76 10.44
N LYS A 68 -0.89 24.64 10.35
CA LYS A 68 -1.82 25.02 11.43
C LYS A 68 -3.02 24.08 11.47
N VAL A 69 -3.39 23.61 12.66
CA VAL A 69 -4.61 22.80 12.87
C VAL A 69 -5.53 23.54 13.84
N ILE A 70 -6.80 23.73 13.45
CA ILE A 70 -7.77 24.51 14.21
C ILE A 70 -9.10 23.75 14.29
N LEU A 71 -9.81 23.86 15.40
CA LEU A 71 -11.19 23.42 15.50
C LEU A 71 -12.13 24.41 14.81
N GLY A 72 -13.14 23.91 14.11
CA GLY A 72 -14.19 24.76 13.53
C GLY A 72 -15.01 25.50 14.60
N ASP A 73 -15.79 26.47 14.17
CA ASP A 73 -16.72 27.17 15.07
C ASP A 73 -18.04 26.39 15.19
N LEU A 74 -18.67 26.45 16.37
CA LEU A 74 -19.92 25.72 16.67
C LEU A 74 -21.16 26.37 16.05
N LYS A 75 -21.11 27.67 15.75
CA LYS A 75 -22.25 28.45 15.24
C LYS A 75 -22.04 28.82 13.78
N ASP A 76 -20.84 29.23 13.42
CA ASP A 76 -20.54 29.75 12.09
C ASP A 76 -19.47 28.91 11.36
N PRO A 77 -19.89 28.03 10.43
CA PRO A 77 -18.97 27.14 9.72
C PRO A 77 -17.91 27.87 8.88
N TYR A 78 -18.07 29.17 8.63
CA TYR A 78 -17.20 29.99 7.79
C TYR A 78 -16.37 31.00 8.57
N LYS A 79 -16.49 31.07 9.91
CA LYS A 79 -15.77 32.04 10.74
C LYS A 79 -14.26 32.00 10.52
N ILE A 80 -13.67 30.82 10.59
CA ILE A 80 -12.23 30.64 10.39
C ILE A 80 -11.80 31.05 8.98
N ILE A 81 -12.65 30.84 7.96
CA ILE A 81 -12.35 31.26 6.59
C ILE A 81 -12.32 32.79 6.48
N ARG A 82 -13.19 33.50 7.21
CA ARG A 82 -13.15 34.97 7.28
C ARG A 82 -11.97 35.50 8.06
N GLU A 83 -11.60 34.85 9.16
CA GLU A 83 -10.49 35.28 10.02
C GLU A 83 -9.12 35.03 9.37
N GLU A 84 -8.96 33.90 8.69
CA GLU A 84 -7.69 33.50 8.09
C GLU A 84 -7.49 34.03 6.68
N GLU A 85 -8.53 34.56 6.02
CA GLU A 85 -8.51 35.12 4.66
C GLU A 85 -7.62 34.29 3.70
N PRO A 86 -8.01 33.04 3.38
CA PRO A 86 -7.19 32.16 2.55
C PRO A 86 -7.20 32.60 1.08
N ASP A 87 -6.22 32.14 0.32
CA ASP A 87 -6.21 32.24 -1.14
C ASP A 87 -6.97 31.08 -1.80
N VAL A 88 -6.99 29.91 -1.12
CA VAL A 88 -7.63 28.69 -1.61
C VAL A 88 -8.38 27.98 -0.48
N VAL A 89 -9.60 27.55 -0.77
CA VAL A 89 -10.37 26.61 0.06
C VAL A 89 -10.44 25.28 -0.69
N ALA A 90 -9.69 24.29 -0.20
CA ALA A 90 -9.66 22.94 -0.70
C ALA A 90 -10.81 22.11 -0.09
N LEU A 91 -11.57 21.43 -0.93
CA LEU A 91 -12.72 20.62 -0.52
C LEU A 91 -12.54 19.17 -0.92
N GLY A 92 -12.89 18.26 0.00
CA GLY A 92 -13.08 16.86 -0.35
C GLY A 92 -14.26 16.70 -1.31
N TYR A 93 -14.18 15.70 -2.18
CA TYR A 93 -15.22 15.33 -3.17
C TYR A 93 -16.62 15.06 -2.56
N ASP A 94 -16.71 14.82 -1.25
CA ASP A 94 -17.95 14.53 -0.52
C ASP A 94 -18.60 15.76 0.14
N GLN A 95 -18.07 16.97 -0.09
CA GLN A 95 -18.45 18.19 0.67
C GLN A 95 -19.42 19.14 -0.07
N GLN A 96 -20.26 18.62 -0.98
CA GLN A 96 -21.15 19.44 -1.82
C GLN A 96 -22.06 20.40 -1.03
N PHE A 97 -22.51 20.02 0.17
CA PHE A 97 -23.35 20.87 1.03
C PHE A 97 -22.63 22.16 1.51
N PHE A 98 -21.30 22.13 1.59
CA PHE A 98 -20.47 23.24 2.03
C PHE A 98 -20.17 24.23 0.90
N VAL A 99 -20.13 23.73 -0.34
CA VAL A 99 -19.77 24.49 -1.54
C VAL A 99 -20.69 25.70 -1.75
N LYS A 100 -22.01 25.52 -1.62
CA LYS A 100 -22.97 26.61 -1.85
C LYS A 100 -22.72 27.80 -0.91
N GLY A 101 -22.56 27.54 0.40
CA GLY A 101 -22.34 28.62 1.35
C GLY A 101 -20.97 29.27 1.23
N LEU A 102 -19.96 28.58 0.68
CA LEU A 102 -18.70 29.22 0.29
C LEU A 102 -18.87 30.17 -0.89
N TYR A 103 -19.70 29.85 -1.87
CA TYR A 103 -20.00 30.79 -2.95
C TYR A 103 -20.76 32.01 -2.41
N ASP A 104 -21.78 31.79 -1.57
CA ASP A 104 -22.54 32.87 -0.94
C ASP A 104 -21.63 33.76 -0.07
N LEU A 105 -20.71 33.17 0.71
CA LEU A 105 -19.74 33.91 1.49
C LEU A 105 -18.84 34.78 0.61
N ARG A 106 -18.32 34.23 -0.49
CA ARG A 106 -17.45 34.96 -1.42
C ARG A 106 -18.18 36.13 -2.09
N LEU A 107 -19.46 35.97 -2.43
CA LEU A 107 -20.27 37.03 -3.05
C LEU A 107 -20.64 38.15 -2.07
N ASN A 108 -20.89 37.80 -0.81
CA ASN A 108 -21.38 38.73 0.21
C ASN A 108 -20.27 39.26 1.14
N SER A 109 -19.00 38.98 0.86
CA SER A 109 -17.85 39.47 1.62
C SER A 109 -16.77 40.03 0.68
N LYS A 110 -15.78 40.72 1.25
CA LYS A 110 -14.58 41.19 0.50
C LYS A 110 -13.53 40.09 0.31
N LEU A 111 -13.87 38.82 0.55
CA LEU A 111 -12.93 37.72 0.45
C LEU A 111 -12.71 37.30 -1.01
N HIS A 112 -11.44 37.08 -1.37
CA HIS A 112 -11.04 36.64 -2.69
C HIS A 112 -10.29 35.31 -2.62
N TYR A 113 -11.02 34.19 -2.55
CA TYR A 113 -10.45 32.84 -2.61
C TYR A 113 -10.94 32.02 -3.80
N LYS A 114 -10.12 31.06 -4.21
CA LYS A 114 -10.50 29.97 -5.12
C LYS A 114 -11.04 28.78 -4.33
N ILE A 115 -11.97 28.05 -4.92
CA ILE A 115 -12.44 26.78 -4.39
C ILE A 115 -11.85 25.70 -5.28
N GLU A 116 -11.13 24.75 -4.69
CA GLU A 116 -10.48 23.64 -5.40
C GLU A 116 -11.02 22.32 -4.88
N GLU A 117 -11.51 21.46 -5.77
CA GLU A 117 -11.99 20.12 -5.42
C GLU A 117 -10.84 19.12 -5.50
N LEU A 118 -10.60 18.41 -4.40
CA LEU A 118 -9.55 17.41 -4.30
C LEU A 118 -9.98 16.10 -4.94
N MET A 119 -9.04 15.45 -5.64
CA MET A 119 -9.31 14.19 -6.30
C MET A 119 -9.46 13.06 -5.27
N PRO A 120 -10.43 12.14 -5.46
CA PRO A 120 -10.60 11.00 -4.58
C PRO A 120 -9.41 10.04 -4.67
N PHE A 121 -8.90 9.61 -3.52
CA PHE A 121 -7.78 8.68 -3.44
C PHE A 121 -8.21 7.28 -3.04
N LYS A 122 -8.09 6.33 -3.98
CA LYS A 122 -8.29 4.88 -3.75
C LYS A 122 -9.52 4.59 -2.87
N GLU A 123 -10.65 5.18 -3.24
CA GLU A 123 -11.89 5.10 -2.45
C GLU A 123 -12.29 3.67 -2.12
N ASP A 124 -12.02 2.72 -3.00
CA ASP A 124 -12.35 1.33 -2.76
C ASP A 124 -11.70 0.77 -1.50
N TYR A 125 -10.60 1.33 -0.99
CA TYR A 125 -9.89 0.82 0.18
C TYR A 125 -9.89 1.81 1.37
N CYS A 126 -9.71 3.10 1.12
CA CYS A 126 -9.58 4.12 2.17
C CYS A 126 -10.94 4.70 2.59
N LYS A 127 -11.73 3.95 3.37
CA LYS A 127 -13.02 4.42 3.91
C LYS A 127 -13.13 4.24 5.41
N GLY A 128 -13.36 5.32 6.15
CA GLY A 128 -13.59 5.29 7.60
C GLY A 128 -14.65 4.27 8.05
N ARG A 129 -15.71 4.06 7.27
CA ARG A 129 -16.74 3.02 7.55
C ARG A 129 -16.17 1.60 7.59
N LYS A 130 -15.16 1.28 6.76
CA LYS A 130 -14.49 -0.03 6.76
C LYS A 130 -13.59 -0.17 7.99
N LEU A 131 -12.85 0.88 8.33
CA LEU A 131 -12.04 0.92 9.55
C LEU A 131 -12.91 0.77 10.80
N ARG A 132 -14.00 1.53 10.92
CA ARG A 132 -14.97 1.39 12.03
C ARG A 132 -15.46 -0.04 12.20
N LYS A 133 -15.86 -0.67 11.09
CA LYS A 133 -16.31 -2.07 11.12
C LYS A 133 -15.22 -3.03 11.60
N ALA A 134 -13.97 -2.83 11.19
CA ALA A 134 -12.84 -3.63 11.64
C ALA A 134 -12.47 -3.35 13.10
N HIS A 135 -12.44 -2.09 13.52
CA HIS A 135 -12.11 -1.67 14.87
C HIS A 135 -13.09 -2.24 15.92
N LEU A 136 -14.40 -2.21 15.63
CA LEU A 136 -15.45 -2.73 16.51
C LEU A 136 -15.53 -4.28 16.52
N ASP A 137 -14.61 -4.98 15.88
CA ASP A 137 -14.57 -6.43 15.84
C ASP A 137 -13.37 -6.94 16.61
N GLU A 138 -13.65 -7.54 17.78
CA GLU A 138 -12.64 -8.00 18.72
C GLU A 138 -11.73 -9.09 18.15
N GLN A 139 -12.10 -9.75 17.06
CA GLN A 139 -11.30 -10.78 16.38
C GLN A 139 -10.54 -10.21 15.17
N ALA A 140 -10.86 -8.99 14.72
CA ALA A 140 -10.24 -8.40 13.55
C ALA A 140 -8.80 -7.95 13.80
N GLY A 141 -7.93 -8.14 12.82
CA GLY A 141 -6.55 -7.67 12.90
C GLY A 141 -5.68 -8.23 11.80
N PHE A 142 -4.37 -8.03 11.95
CA PHE A 142 -3.36 -8.49 11.01
C PHE A 142 -2.37 -9.40 11.73
N LEU A 143 -2.06 -10.53 11.09
CA LEU A 143 -1.02 -11.47 11.51
C LEU A 143 0.10 -11.43 10.48
N LEU A 144 1.33 -11.26 10.95
CA LEU A 144 2.53 -11.28 10.12
C LEU A 144 3.02 -12.72 10.08
N ILE A 145 2.81 -13.43 8.97
CA ILE A 145 3.18 -14.84 8.85
C ILE A 145 4.49 -14.97 8.07
N ASP A 146 5.42 -15.78 8.57
CA ASP A 146 6.56 -16.24 7.80
C ASP A 146 6.09 -17.42 6.91
N LYS A 147 5.84 -17.15 5.62
CA LYS A 147 5.40 -18.19 4.69
C LYS A 147 6.57 -19.10 4.38
N GLU A 148 6.39 -20.39 4.61
CA GLU A 148 7.36 -21.42 4.27
C GLU A 148 7.40 -21.70 2.76
N ASP A 149 8.47 -22.35 2.31
CA ASP A 149 8.61 -22.82 0.94
C ASP A 149 7.52 -23.87 0.61
N GLU A 150 7.21 -24.05 -0.67
CA GLU A 150 6.16 -24.91 -1.23
C GLU A 150 4.71 -24.55 -0.87
N TRP A 151 4.47 -23.80 0.21
CA TRP A 151 3.14 -23.34 0.59
C TRP A 151 2.64 -22.27 -0.36
N THR A 152 1.43 -22.41 -0.91
CA THR A 152 0.78 -21.26 -1.54
C THR A 152 0.35 -20.25 -0.46
N SER A 153 0.16 -18.98 -0.85
CA SER A 153 -0.45 -18.00 0.06
C SER A 153 -1.87 -18.40 0.49
N HIS A 154 -2.55 -19.22 -0.30
CA HIS A 154 -3.89 -19.71 0.04
C HIS A 154 -3.82 -20.84 1.08
N ASP A 155 -2.79 -21.68 1.05
CA ASP A 155 -2.60 -22.74 2.04
C ASP A 155 -2.39 -22.16 3.43
N VAL A 156 -1.60 -21.08 3.55
CA VAL A 156 -1.47 -20.31 4.80
C VAL A 156 -2.82 -19.83 5.30
N VAL A 157 -3.63 -19.23 4.42
CA VAL A 157 -4.96 -18.74 4.77
C VAL A 157 -5.86 -19.90 5.22
N SER A 158 -5.88 -21.02 4.49
CA SER A 158 -6.68 -22.19 4.82
C SER A 158 -6.28 -22.82 6.16
N LYS A 159 -4.98 -22.92 6.42
CA LYS A 159 -4.46 -23.42 7.70
C LYS A 159 -4.81 -22.48 8.86
N LEU A 160 -4.68 -21.16 8.68
CA LEU A 160 -5.13 -20.19 9.68
C LEU A 160 -6.64 -20.26 9.94
N ARG A 161 -7.47 -20.48 8.91
CA ARG A 161 -8.92 -20.66 9.10
C ARG A 161 -9.21 -21.87 9.99
N SER A 162 -8.49 -22.96 9.76
CA SER A 162 -8.59 -24.18 10.57
C SER A 162 -8.11 -23.97 12.01
N ILE A 163 -6.99 -23.27 12.22
CA ILE A 163 -6.45 -23.01 13.57
C ILE A 163 -7.37 -22.07 14.37
N LEU A 164 -7.82 -20.99 13.74
CA LEU A 164 -8.53 -19.90 14.43
C LEU A 164 -10.04 -20.09 14.48
N ASP A 165 -10.58 -21.05 13.72
CA ASP A 165 -12.02 -21.26 13.55
C ASP A 165 -12.73 -20.01 13.00
N LEU A 166 -12.07 -19.31 12.07
CA LEU A 166 -12.58 -18.08 11.44
C LEU A 166 -12.84 -18.31 9.96
N LYS A 167 -14.04 -17.98 9.51
CA LYS A 167 -14.40 -18.05 8.08
C LYS A 167 -13.70 -16.96 7.25
N GLN A 168 -13.65 -15.74 7.79
CA GLN A 168 -13.15 -14.57 7.08
C GLN A 168 -11.66 -14.35 7.35
N ILE A 169 -10.81 -14.90 6.48
CA ILE A 169 -9.36 -14.65 6.45
C ILE A 169 -8.92 -14.38 5.00
N GLY A 170 -8.03 -13.42 4.81
CA GLY A 170 -7.40 -13.07 3.54
C GLY A 170 -5.95 -12.64 3.73
N HIS A 171 -5.27 -12.21 2.66
CA HIS A 171 -3.87 -11.77 2.72
C HIS A 171 -3.64 -10.48 1.91
N THR A 172 -2.58 -9.74 2.20
CA THR A 172 -2.26 -8.43 1.58
C THR A 172 -1.39 -8.48 0.34
N GLY A 173 -1.03 -9.68 -0.11
CA GLY A 173 -0.33 -9.85 -1.37
C GLY A 173 0.22 -11.24 -1.52
N THR A 174 -0.12 -11.89 -2.63
CA THR A 174 0.33 -13.26 -2.92
C THR A 174 1.86 -13.33 -3.01
N LEU A 175 2.42 -14.35 -2.37
CA LEU A 175 3.73 -14.90 -2.66
C LEU A 175 3.57 -16.17 -3.49
N ASP A 176 4.47 -16.34 -4.46
CA ASP A 176 4.57 -17.57 -5.22
C ASP A 176 4.89 -18.76 -4.28
N PRO A 177 4.55 -20.01 -4.64
CA PRO A 177 4.72 -21.15 -3.76
C PRO A 177 6.16 -21.31 -3.27
N PHE A 178 7.14 -21.17 -4.18
CA PHE A 178 8.57 -21.30 -3.89
C PHE A 178 9.16 -20.12 -3.09
N ALA A 179 8.45 -18.99 -3.03
CA ALA A 179 8.93 -17.78 -2.38
C ALA A 179 8.64 -17.83 -0.89
N THR A 180 9.50 -17.33 -0.02
CA THR A 180 9.32 -17.36 1.44
C THR A 180 9.14 -15.96 2.03
N GLY A 181 8.96 -15.88 3.35
CA GLY A 181 8.98 -14.62 4.08
C GLY A 181 7.61 -14.01 4.33
N LEU A 182 7.59 -12.70 4.55
CA LEU A 182 6.46 -11.98 5.11
C LEU A 182 5.18 -12.10 4.27
N LEU A 183 4.15 -12.70 4.82
CA LEU A 183 2.77 -12.70 4.33
C LEU A 183 1.86 -12.12 5.42
N ILE A 184 1.32 -10.92 5.19
CA ILE A 184 0.38 -10.32 6.15
C ILE A 184 -1.01 -10.90 5.88
N CYS A 185 -1.55 -11.60 6.86
CA CYS A 185 -2.89 -12.18 6.84
C CYS A 185 -3.85 -11.30 7.63
N ALA A 186 -4.94 -10.90 7.01
CA ALA A 186 -6.01 -10.16 7.67
C ALA A 186 -7.09 -11.13 8.15
N VAL A 187 -7.47 -11.02 9.42
CA VAL A 187 -8.49 -11.86 10.07
C VAL A 187 -9.76 -11.07 10.34
N SER A 188 -10.91 -11.74 10.24
CA SER A 188 -12.26 -11.18 10.40
C SER A 188 -12.48 -9.90 9.57
N LYS A 189 -13.15 -8.88 10.11
CA LYS A 189 -13.48 -7.64 9.37
C LYS A 189 -12.25 -6.84 8.92
N ALA A 190 -11.04 -7.11 9.41
CA ALA A 190 -9.82 -6.49 8.90
C ALA A 190 -9.52 -6.87 7.45
N THR A 191 -10.09 -7.99 6.95
CA THR A 191 -10.03 -8.34 5.51
C THR A 191 -10.54 -7.24 4.57
N LYS A 192 -11.39 -6.33 5.07
CA LYS A 192 -11.88 -5.17 4.32
C LYS A 192 -10.84 -4.08 4.11
N LEU A 193 -9.74 -4.10 4.88
CA LEU A 193 -8.65 -3.12 4.88
C LEU A 193 -7.45 -3.58 4.04
N VAL A 194 -7.48 -4.80 3.50
CA VAL A 194 -6.38 -5.42 2.76
C VAL A 194 -5.83 -4.54 1.63
N GLY A 195 -6.71 -3.87 0.88
CA GLY A 195 -6.29 -3.02 -0.24
C GLY A 195 -5.50 -1.76 0.16
N ILE A 196 -5.51 -1.37 1.44
CA ILE A 196 -4.70 -0.24 1.92
C ILE A 196 -3.21 -0.59 1.88
N PHE A 197 -2.85 -1.86 2.05
CA PHE A 197 -1.45 -2.32 1.98
C PHE A 197 -0.86 -2.24 0.56
N ASP A 198 -1.67 -2.07 -0.48
CA ASP A 198 -1.17 -1.86 -1.85
C ASP A 198 -0.49 -0.50 -2.02
N LEU A 199 -0.70 0.43 -1.09
CA LEU A 199 -0.01 1.72 -1.02
C LEU A 199 1.46 1.59 -0.60
N LEU A 200 1.80 0.50 0.07
CA LEU A 200 3.14 0.27 0.59
C LEU A 200 4.03 -0.39 -0.47
N PRO A 201 5.31 0.00 -0.56
CA PRO A 201 6.26 -0.74 -1.35
C PRO A 201 6.57 -2.08 -0.70
N LYS A 202 7.14 -2.98 -1.49
CA LYS A 202 7.56 -4.31 -1.06
C LYS A 202 9.06 -4.44 -1.25
N GLU A 203 9.69 -5.13 -0.30
CA GLU A 203 11.13 -5.36 -0.33
C GLU A 203 11.43 -6.86 -0.30
N TYR A 204 12.36 -7.27 -1.16
CA TYR A 204 12.71 -8.66 -1.38
C TYR A 204 14.22 -8.86 -1.36
N GLU A 205 14.63 -10.02 -0.86
CA GLU A 205 15.93 -10.60 -1.17
C GLU A 205 15.71 -11.71 -2.20
N ALA A 206 16.48 -11.67 -3.29
CA ALA A 206 16.36 -12.62 -4.38
C ALA A 206 17.73 -13.18 -4.75
N THR A 207 17.81 -14.50 -4.88
CA THR A 207 18.95 -15.19 -5.48
C THR A 207 18.58 -15.51 -6.93
N ILE A 208 19.32 -14.95 -7.88
CA ILE A 208 19.11 -15.10 -9.32
C ILE A 208 20.19 -16.01 -9.89
N LYS A 209 19.83 -17.11 -10.55
CA LYS A 209 20.77 -17.95 -11.29
C LYS A 209 20.92 -17.43 -12.72
N LEU A 210 22.14 -17.09 -13.12
CA LEU A 210 22.50 -16.75 -14.50
C LEU A 210 22.87 -18.02 -15.29
N GLY A 211 22.83 -17.93 -16.63
CA GLY A 211 23.27 -19.01 -17.52
C GLY A 211 22.17 -19.99 -17.95
N GLY A 212 20.93 -19.74 -17.54
CA GLY A 212 19.76 -20.51 -17.97
C GLY A 212 18.47 -19.70 -17.94
N ILE A 213 17.43 -20.21 -18.57
CA ILE A 213 16.09 -19.60 -18.60
C ILE A 213 15.08 -20.65 -18.14
N SER A 214 14.14 -20.22 -17.31
CA SER A 214 12.99 -21.03 -16.92
C SER A 214 11.71 -20.52 -17.59
N ASP A 215 10.80 -21.40 -17.99
CA ASP A 215 9.49 -21.02 -18.55
C ASP A 215 8.56 -20.34 -17.54
N THR A 216 8.75 -20.60 -16.23
CA THR A 216 8.07 -19.91 -15.12
C THR A 216 8.86 -18.69 -14.60
N TYR A 217 10.09 -18.49 -15.09
CA TYR A 217 11.09 -17.52 -14.59
C TYR A 217 11.56 -17.77 -13.16
N ASP A 218 11.37 -18.98 -12.65
CA ASP A 218 11.82 -19.44 -11.33
C ASP A 218 12.26 -20.91 -11.39
N ARG A 219 12.88 -21.42 -10.33
CA ARG A 219 13.40 -22.79 -10.24
C ARG A 219 12.36 -23.91 -10.39
N THR A 220 11.07 -23.59 -10.36
CA THR A 220 9.99 -24.60 -10.42
C THR A 220 9.57 -24.95 -11.85
N GLY A 221 10.06 -24.19 -12.83
CA GLY A 221 9.79 -24.40 -14.25
C GLY A 221 10.75 -25.36 -14.94
N THR A 222 10.56 -25.52 -16.25
CA THR A 222 11.52 -26.25 -17.09
C THR A 222 12.68 -25.32 -17.44
N ILE A 223 13.90 -25.72 -17.07
CA ILE A 223 15.11 -24.90 -17.25
C ILE A 223 15.83 -25.30 -18.54
N SER A 224 16.09 -24.34 -19.42
CA SER A 224 17.00 -24.46 -20.55
C SER A 224 18.34 -23.79 -20.23
N LYS A 225 19.45 -24.45 -20.57
CA LYS A 225 20.79 -23.86 -20.48
C LYS A 225 20.96 -22.86 -21.64
N GLU A 226 21.56 -21.72 -21.37
CA GLU A 226 21.80 -20.66 -22.35
C GLU A 226 23.29 -20.56 -22.68
N LYS A 227 24.05 -19.84 -21.86
CA LYS A 227 25.46 -19.53 -22.11
C LYS A 227 26.25 -19.58 -20.82
N GLU A 228 27.55 -19.76 -20.97
CA GLU A 228 28.49 -19.55 -19.86
C GLU A 228 28.42 -18.10 -19.38
N VAL A 229 28.58 -17.96 -18.07
CA VAL A 229 28.45 -16.68 -17.39
C VAL A 229 29.85 -16.13 -17.17
N ASP A 230 30.28 -15.28 -18.09
CA ASP A 230 31.49 -14.48 -17.94
C ASP A 230 31.10 -13.00 -17.81
N ILE A 231 30.85 -12.58 -16.57
CA ILE A 231 30.39 -11.23 -16.26
C ILE A 231 31.16 -10.67 -15.06
N SER A 232 31.79 -9.52 -15.27
CA SER A 232 32.42 -8.77 -14.19
C SER A 232 31.38 -8.13 -13.25
N LYS A 233 31.74 -7.99 -11.98
CA LYS A 233 30.91 -7.31 -10.97
C LYS A 233 30.48 -5.90 -11.41
N GLU A 234 31.39 -5.13 -11.99
CA GLU A 234 31.10 -3.78 -12.50
C GLU A 234 30.02 -3.77 -13.59
N LYS A 235 30.04 -4.77 -14.50
CA LYS A 235 29.03 -4.91 -15.54
C LYS A 235 27.67 -5.26 -14.94
N LEU A 236 27.63 -6.11 -13.90
CA LEU A 236 26.40 -6.41 -13.16
C LEU A 236 25.81 -5.15 -12.54
N GLU A 237 26.60 -4.41 -11.75
CA GLU A 237 26.14 -3.18 -11.09
C GLU A 237 25.62 -2.14 -12.11
N LYS A 238 26.34 -1.95 -13.23
CA LYS A 238 25.91 -1.08 -14.33
C LYS A 238 24.57 -1.53 -14.94
N VAL A 239 24.30 -2.83 -15.03
CA VAL A 239 23.02 -3.36 -15.53
C VAL A 239 21.92 -3.20 -14.50
N LEU A 240 22.16 -3.52 -13.23
CA LEU A 240 21.18 -3.38 -12.15
C LEU A 240 20.70 -1.93 -12.00
N ASN A 241 21.61 -0.96 -12.06
CA ASN A 241 21.29 0.47 -11.97
C ASN A 241 20.33 0.95 -13.07
N LYS A 242 20.31 0.29 -14.25
CA LYS A 242 19.37 0.63 -15.34
C LYS A 242 17.93 0.24 -15.06
N PHE A 243 17.68 -0.59 -14.06
CA PHE A 243 16.33 -0.99 -13.65
C PHE A 243 15.74 -0.07 -12.58
N ILE A 244 16.54 0.79 -11.94
CA ILE A 244 16.04 1.74 -10.96
C ILE A 244 15.17 2.81 -11.65
N GLY A 245 14.04 3.14 -11.02
CA GLY A 245 13.07 4.12 -11.51
C GLY A 245 11.80 3.50 -12.12
N LYS A 246 10.99 4.37 -12.72
CA LYS A 246 9.69 4.02 -13.32
C LYS A 246 9.89 3.26 -14.62
N GLN A 247 9.21 2.12 -14.76
CA GLN A 247 9.27 1.31 -15.96
C GLN A 247 7.99 0.50 -16.20
N LYS A 248 7.92 -0.17 -17.35
CA LYS A 248 6.78 -1.00 -17.76
C LYS A 248 7.19 -2.47 -17.78
N GLN A 249 6.55 -3.27 -16.95
CA GLN A 249 6.81 -4.70 -16.85
C GLN A 249 5.66 -5.52 -17.43
N THR A 250 5.97 -6.57 -18.20
CA THR A 250 4.97 -7.54 -18.63
C THR A 250 4.81 -8.60 -17.53
N PRO A 251 3.64 -8.75 -16.90
CA PRO A 251 3.42 -9.80 -15.89
C PRO A 251 3.76 -11.19 -16.45
N PRO A 252 4.29 -12.14 -15.66
CA PRO A 252 4.55 -13.51 -16.10
C PRO A 252 3.23 -14.25 -16.37
N MET A 253 3.31 -15.33 -17.16
CA MET A 253 2.12 -16.09 -17.58
C MET A 253 1.54 -16.86 -16.40
N TYR A 254 2.42 -17.40 -15.55
CA TYR A 254 2.08 -17.97 -14.25
C TYR A 254 1.92 -16.86 -13.21
N SER A 255 0.78 -16.15 -13.25
CA SER A 255 0.43 -15.12 -12.26
C SER A 255 -1.05 -15.11 -11.88
N ALA A 256 -1.36 -14.54 -10.72
CA ALA A 256 -2.73 -14.39 -10.22
C ALA A 256 -3.53 -13.26 -10.90
N LYS A 257 -2.89 -12.47 -11.77
CA LYS A 257 -3.55 -11.35 -12.48
C LYS A 257 -4.68 -11.89 -13.35
N LYS A 258 -5.82 -11.20 -13.38
CA LYS A 258 -6.99 -11.59 -14.17
C LYS A 258 -7.00 -10.91 -15.54
N VAL A 259 -7.37 -11.65 -16.57
CA VAL A 259 -7.68 -11.15 -17.91
C VAL A 259 -9.04 -11.74 -18.31
N ASN A 260 -10.01 -10.89 -18.64
CA ASN A 260 -11.39 -11.29 -18.95
C ASN A 260 -12.01 -12.19 -17.86
N GLY A 261 -11.81 -11.84 -16.58
CA GLY A 261 -12.34 -12.57 -15.42
C GLY A 261 -11.56 -13.82 -15.00
N LYS A 262 -10.68 -14.38 -15.85
CA LYS A 262 -9.89 -15.60 -15.56
C LYS A 262 -8.47 -15.25 -15.12
N LYS A 263 -7.88 -16.00 -14.16
CA LYS A 263 -6.49 -15.77 -13.73
C LYS A 263 -5.52 -16.31 -14.79
N LEU A 264 -4.38 -15.63 -14.97
CA LEU A 264 -3.41 -16.01 -16.00
C LEU A 264 -2.80 -17.40 -15.76
N TYR A 265 -2.56 -17.80 -14.52
CA TYR A 265 -2.03 -19.14 -14.24
C TYR A 265 -2.99 -20.27 -14.65
N ASP A 266 -4.32 -20.06 -14.55
CA ASP A 266 -5.31 -21.06 -14.99
C ASP A 266 -5.21 -21.28 -16.51
N LEU A 267 -4.92 -20.20 -17.25
CA LEU A 267 -4.75 -20.22 -18.70
C LEU A 267 -3.39 -20.81 -19.10
N ALA A 268 -2.34 -20.51 -18.34
CA ALA A 268 -1.00 -21.08 -18.55
C ALA A 268 -1.01 -22.61 -18.42
N ARG A 269 -1.69 -23.15 -17.41
CA ARG A 269 -1.87 -24.60 -17.21
C ARG A 269 -2.65 -25.28 -18.34
N GLN A 270 -3.45 -24.53 -19.09
CA GLN A 270 -4.15 -25.01 -20.28
C GLN A 270 -3.30 -24.87 -21.57
N GLY A 271 -2.02 -24.51 -21.46
CA GLY A 271 -1.14 -24.25 -22.61
C GLY A 271 -1.49 -22.96 -23.38
N LYS A 272 -2.39 -22.11 -22.86
CA LYS A 272 -2.83 -20.90 -23.56
C LYS A 272 -1.94 -19.72 -23.22
N VAL A 273 -1.16 -19.27 -24.21
CA VAL A 273 -0.34 -18.05 -24.11
C VAL A 273 -1.14 -16.84 -24.57
N ILE A 274 -1.24 -15.81 -23.72
CA ILE A 274 -1.97 -14.58 -24.03
C ILE A 274 -1.03 -13.38 -23.98
N LYS A 275 -1.22 -12.44 -24.90
CA LYS A 275 -0.55 -11.14 -24.89
C LYS A 275 -1.02 -10.33 -23.67
N ARG A 276 -0.11 -10.06 -22.75
CA ARG A 276 -0.38 -9.36 -21.48
C ARG A 276 -0.04 -7.87 -21.62
N LYS A 277 -0.95 -6.99 -21.21
CA LYS A 277 -0.67 -5.54 -21.13
C LYS A 277 0.41 -5.31 -20.07
N LYS A 278 1.40 -4.48 -20.41
CA LYS A 278 2.43 -4.05 -19.47
C LYS A 278 1.80 -3.24 -18.34
N SER A 279 2.23 -3.51 -17.11
CA SER A 279 1.88 -2.74 -15.92
C SER A 279 2.99 -1.73 -15.63
N SER A 280 2.63 -0.51 -15.22
CA SER A 280 3.58 0.44 -14.67
C SER A 280 4.06 -0.06 -13.32
N ILE A 281 5.36 -0.06 -13.12
CA ILE A 281 6.03 -0.39 -11.87
C ILE A 281 7.12 0.65 -11.60
N GLU A 282 7.61 0.68 -10.38
CA GLU A 282 8.77 1.47 -9.99
C GLU A 282 9.69 0.62 -9.14
N ILE A 283 10.97 0.62 -9.49
CA ILE A 283 12.01 0.03 -8.67
C ILE A 283 12.68 1.18 -7.93
N TYR A 284 12.48 1.26 -6.62
CA TYR A 284 13.04 2.34 -5.80
C TYR A 284 14.53 2.15 -5.58
N ASN A 285 14.96 0.90 -5.38
CA ASN A 285 16.36 0.55 -5.19
C ASN A 285 16.64 -0.91 -5.57
N ILE A 286 17.84 -1.18 -6.09
CA ILE A 286 18.41 -2.53 -6.22
C ILE A 286 19.84 -2.49 -5.71
N GLU A 287 20.15 -3.33 -4.73
CA GLU A 287 21.47 -3.50 -4.13
C GLU A 287 22.03 -4.88 -4.52
N LEU A 288 23.28 -4.92 -4.98
CA LEU A 288 24.02 -6.17 -5.15
C LEU A 288 24.59 -6.60 -3.79
N ILE A 289 24.12 -7.72 -3.26
CA ILE A 289 24.62 -8.28 -2.00
C ILE A 289 25.83 -9.18 -2.26
N GLU A 290 25.72 -10.09 -3.22
CA GLU A 290 26.74 -11.09 -3.52
C GLU A 290 26.65 -11.53 -4.98
N PHE A 291 27.80 -11.85 -5.58
CA PHE A 291 27.87 -12.53 -6.86
C PHE A 291 28.94 -13.63 -6.82
N LYS A 292 28.51 -14.89 -6.96
CA LYS A 292 29.39 -16.07 -6.87
C LYS A 292 28.76 -17.26 -7.60
N ASN A 293 29.56 -18.03 -8.35
CA ASN A 293 29.11 -19.27 -9.03
C ASN A 293 27.82 -19.08 -9.88
N ASP A 294 27.77 -17.98 -10.63
CA ASP A 294 26.64 -17.55 -11.44
C ASP A 294 25.36 -17.22 -10.65
N LEU A 295 25.44 -17.21 -9.32
CA LEU A 295 24.36 -16.78 -8.44
C LEU A 295 24.57 -15.32 -8.09
N LEU A 296 23.56 -14.54 -8.40
CA LEU A 296 23.46 -13.10 -8.16
C LEU A 296 22.44 -12.88 -7.05
N LYS A 297 22.90 -12.48 -5.86
CA LYS A 297 22.03 -12.13 -4.73
C LYS A 297 21.80 -10.63 -4.69
N ILE A 298 20.55 -10.22 -4.73
CA ILE A 298 20.15 -8.81 -4.70
C ILE A 298 19.12 -8.53 -3.60
N ARG A 299 19.11 -7.29 -3.11
CA ARG A 299 18.00 -6.70 -2.37
C ARG A 299 17.28 -5.70 -3.25
N VAL A 300 15.96 -5.78 -3.33
CA VAL A 300 15.16 -4.91 -4.20
C VAL A 300 13.95 -4.36 -3.47
N LYS A 301 13.81 -3.03 -3.49
CA LYS A 301 12.62 -2.30 -3.01
C LYS A 301 11.83 -1.81 -4.22
N CYS A 302 10.57 -2.21 -4.33
CA CYS A 302 9.74 -1.95 -5.51
C CYS A 302 8.29 -1.62 -5.18
N SER A 303 7.59 -1.01 -6.12
CA SER A 303 6.16 -0.72 -6.03
C SER A 303 5.33 -2.00 -6.02
N THR A 304 4.11 -1.92 -5.48
CA THR A 304 3.13 -3.01 -5.57
C THR A 304 2.87 -3.41 -7.03
N GLY A 305 2.73 -4.72 -7.28
CA GLY A 305 2.48 -5.28 -8.60
C GLY A 305 3.74 -5.62 -9.40
N THR A 306 4.93 -5.35 -8.86
CA THR A 306 6.21 -5.76 -9.43
C THR A 306 6.41 -7.28 -9.29
N TYR A 307 6.73 -7.95 -10.39
CA TYR A 307 7.11 -9.35 -10.43
C TYR A 307 8.63 -9.48 -10.44
N ILE A 308 9.20 -9.94 -9.32
CA ILE A 308 10.65 -10.13 -9.18
C ILE A 308 11.18 -11.19 -10.17
N ARG A 309 10.36 -12.20 -10.48
CA ARG A 309 10.64 -13.18 -11.54
C ARG A 309 10.87 -12.55 -12.91
N THR A 310 10.03 -11.59 -13.30
CA THR A 310 10.22 -10.88 -14.56
C THR A 310 11.44 -9.96 -14.51
N LEU A 311 11.71 -9.33 -13.37
CA LEU A 311 12.92 -8.54 -13.17
C LEU A 311 14.19 -9.40 -13.38
N ALA A 312 14.26 -10.59 -12.78
CA ALA A 312 15.38 -11.51 -13.00
C ALA A 312 15.55 -11.90 -14.46
N HIS A 313 14.46 -12.30 -15.13
CA HIS A 313 14.49 -12.63 -16.57
C HIS A 313 15.01 -11.46 -17.42
N ASP A 314 14.53 -10.24 -17.16
CA ASP A 314 14.95 -9.05 -17.90
C ASP A 314 16.41 -8.67 -17.62
N ILE A 315 16.90 -8.87 -16.38
CA ILE A 315 18.33 -8.75 -16.03
C ILE A 315 19.15 -9.74 -16.86
N GLY A 316 18.77 -11.02 -16.88
CA GLY A 316 19.43 -12.06 -17.66
C GLY A 316 19.49 -11.76 -19.16
N LYS A 317 18.41 -11.18 -19.72
CA LYS A 317 18.38 -10.69 -21.10
C LYS A 317 19.35 -9.55 -21.36
N LYS A 318 19.43 -8.57 -20.46
CA LYS A 318 20.38 -7.44 -20.59
C LYS A 318 21.83 -7.89 -20.48
N LEU A 319 22.08 -8.91 -19.67
CA LEU A 319 23.37 -9.55 -19.51
C LEU A 319 23.73 -10.52 -20.65
N LYS A 320 22.73 -10.95 -21.43
CA LYS A 320 22.82 -11.94 -22.52
C LYS A 320 23.26 -13.34 -22.04
N THR A 321 22.89 -13.71 -20.82
CA THR A 321 23.16 -15.03 -20.22
C THR A 321 21.91 -15.86 -19.99
N GLY A 322 20.73 -15.24 -20.07
CA GLY A 322 19.53 -15.79 -19.43
C GLY A 322 19.62 -15.68 -17.90
N ALA A 323 18.46 -15.73 -17.25
CA ALA A 323 18.38 -15.83 -15.80
C ALA A 323 17.00 -16.35 -15.33
N TYR A 324 16.97 -16.92 -14.14
CA TYR A 324 15.74 -17.24 -13.41
C TYR A 324 15.94 -17.03 -11.91
N ILE A 325 14.84 -16.96 -11.16
CA ILE A 325 14.88 -16.88 -9.71
C ILE A 325 15.16 -18.27 -9.11
N GLU A 326 16.24 -18.39 -8.35
CA GLU A 326 16.54 -19.57 -7.53
C GLU A 326 15.81 -19.47 -6.19
N GLU A 327 15.99 -18.36 -5.48
CA GLU A 327 15.36 -18.11 -4.18
C GLU A 327 14.72 -16.73 -4.15
N LEU A 328 13.60 -16.61 -3.45
CA LEU A 328 12.91 -15.34 -3.26
C LEU A 328 12.34 -15.25 -1.86
N LYS A 329 12.68 -14.21 -1.12
CA LYS A 329 12.15 -13.92 0.20
C LYS A 329 11.61 -12.51 0.26
N ARG A 330 10.35 -12.33 0.63
CA ARG A 330 9.81 -10.99 0.93
C ARG A 330 10.16 -10.62 2.36
N ILE A 331 10.99 -9.60 2.52
CA ILE A 331 11.48 -9.16 3.82
C ILE A 331 10.67 -8.01 4.42
N ALA A 332 9.97 -7.22 3.59
CA ALA A 332 9.12 -6.15 4.09
C ALA A 332 7.93 -5.80 3.18
N ILE A 333 6.90 -5.20 3.80
CA ILE A 333 5.81 -4.46 3.15
C ILE A 333 5.71 -3.12 3.89
N GLY A 334 6.20 -2.04 3.30
CA GLY A 334 6.40 -0.77 4.02
C GLY A 334 7.24 -0.98 5.28
N ASP A 335 6.74 -0.52 6.43
CA ASP A 335 7.41 -0.67 7.73
C ASP A 335 7.11 -2.02 8.43
N PHE A 336 6.26 -2.88 7.85
CA PHE A 336 6.08 -4.25 8.34
C PHE A 336 7.23 -5.14 7.88
N LYS A 337 7.97 -5.76 8.80
CA LYS A 337 9.18 -6.55 8.54
C LYS A 337 8.98 -8.04 8.82
N SER A 338 9.64 -8.89 8.03
CA SER A 338 9.65 -10.35 8.23
C SER A 338 10.29 -10.76 9.56
N SER A 339 11.20 -9.95 10.12
CA SER A 339 11.77 -10.19 11.46
C SER A 339 10.72 -10.26 12.56
N ASN A 340 9.56 -9.63 12.34
CA ASN A 340 8.45 -9.58 13.29
C ASN A 340 7.36 -10.62 12.93
N SER A 341 7.61 -11.45 11.92
CA SER A 341 6.68 -12.48 11.48
C SER A 341 6.85 -13.76 12.28
N ILE A 342 5.76 -14.52 12.38
CA ILE A 342 5.70 -15.78 13.10
C ILE A 342 5.46 -16.94 12.14
N LYS A 343 6.13 -18.07 12.39
CA LYS A 343 5.84 -19.32 11.68
C LYS A 343 4.44 -19.81 12.02
N ILE A 344 3.72 -20.29 11.00
CA ILE A 344 2.31 -20.70 11.16
C ILE A 344 2.10 -21.78 12.23
N ASN A 345 3.06 -22.69 12.41
CA ASN A 345 2.98 -23.77 13.38
C ASN A 345 3.06 -23.28 14.84
N ASN A 346 3.50 -22.04 15.07
CA ASN A 346 3.56 -21.44 16.40
C ASN A 346 2.26 -20.69 16.77
N ILE A 347 1.29 -20.63 15.85
CA ILE A 347 -0.01 -19.99 16.09
C ILE A 347 -1.02 -21.03 16.55
N THR A 348 -1.73 -20.72 17.63
CA THR A 348 -2.87 -21.48 18.13
C THR A 348 -4.06 -20.54 18.37
N LYS A 349 -5.25 -21.11 18.56
CA LYS A 349 -6.46 -20.34 18.88
C LYS A 349 -6.33 -19.55 20.18
N GLU A 350 -5.54 -20.03 21.12
CA GLU A 350 -5.32 -19.44 22.43
C GLU A 350 -4.27 -18.32 22.40
N ASN A 351 -3.31 -18.38 21.47
CA ASN A 351 -2.17 -17.47 21.49
C ASN A 351 -2.18 -16.40 20.39
N TYR A 352 -3.00 -16.53 19.33
CA TYR A 352 -2.89 -15.65 18.16
C TYR A 352 -3.12 -14.17 18.49
N PHE A 353 -3.92 -13.86 19.52
CA PHE A 353 -4.15 -12.51 19.99
C PHE A 353 -2.87 -11.78 20.42
N LYS A 354 -1.84 -12.51 20.86
CA LYS A 354 -0.53 -11.97 21.24
C LYS A 354 0.26 -11.46 20.03
N TYR A 355 0.03 -12.05 18.87
CA TYR A 355 0.71 -11.72 17.61
C TYR A 355 -0.13 -10.84 16.68
N ARG A 356 -1.40 -10.59 17.06
CA ARG A 356 -2.35 -9.84 16.27
C ARG A 356 -2.12 -8.35 16.44
N ILE A 357 -1.79 -7.69 15.35
CA ILE A 357 -1.82 -6.23 15.26
C ILE A 357 -3.28 -5.80 15.12
N LYS A 358 -3.76 -4.91 15.98
CA LYS A 358 -5.14 -4.42 15.89
C LYS A 358 -5.33 -3.60 14.61
N PRO A 359 -6.58 -3.47 14.11
CA PRO A 359 -6.83 -2.75 12.87
C PRO A 359 -6.29 -1.32 12.86
N LEU A 360 -6.51 -0.55 13.94
CA LEU A 360 -6.04 0.83 14.02
C LEU A 360 -4.52 0.93 14.11
N GLU A 361 -3.88 0.13 14.97
CA GLU A 361 -2.42 0.04 15.05
C GLU A 361 -1.79 -0.27 13.69
N GLY A 362 -2.37 -1.21 12.94
CA GLY A 362 -1.91 -1.53 11.59
C GLY A 362 -2.10 -0.38 10.59
N ILE A 363 -3.18 0.40 10.73
CA ILE A 363 -3.38 1.59 9.89
C ILE A 363 -2.45 2.73 10.31
N ASP A 364 -2.13 2.88 11.59
CA ASP A 364 -1.21 3.91 12.08
C ASP A 364 0.19 3.69 11.49
N VAL A 365 0.69 2.45 11.46
CA VAL A 365 1.94 2.12 10.75
C VAL A 365 1.89 2.51 9.27
N ILE A 366 0.76 2.30 8.60
CA ILE A 366 0.61 2.69 7.19
C ILE A 366 0.54 4.22 7.06
N ASN A 367 -0.17 4.90 7.96
CA ASN A 367 -0.30 6.35 7.97
C ASN A 367 1.08 7.01 8.16
N GLU A 368 1.88 6.54 9.10
CA GLU A 368 3.25 7.01 9.31
C GLU A 368 4.11 6.83 8.07
N TYR A 369 4.03 5.67 7.42
CA TYR A 369 4.74 5.43 6.16
C TYR A 369 4.26 6.38 5.07
N CYS A 370 2.95 6.53 4.92
CA CYS A 370 2.34 7.39 3.91
C CYS A 370 2.50 8.88 4.23
N ALA A 371 2.91 9.28 5.43
CA ALA A 371 3.14 10.68 5.78
C ALA A 371 4.57 11.13 5.45
N LYS A 372 5.53 10.21 5.47
CA LYS A 372 6.91 10.39 4.96
C LYS A 372 6.86 10.66 3.46
#